data_AF-A0A0D6E0E6-F1
#
_entry.id   AF-A0A0D6E0E6-F1
#
_cell.length_a   1.000
_cell.length_b   1.000
_cell.length_c   1.000
_cell.angle_alpha   90.00
_cell.angle_beta   90.00
_cell.angle_gamma   90.00
#
_symmetry.space_group_name_H-M   'P 1'
#
loop_
_entity.id
_entity.type
_entity.pdbx_description
1 polymer ?
#
loop_
_entity_poly.entity_id
_entity_poly.type
_entity_poly.pdbx_seq_one_letter_code
_entity_poly.pdbx_strand_id
1 'polypeptide(L)' 'MDELLREAVNKCYKNNDFIKQYNRVTSSKIKNTKQPIDILIDDATGVTDIELLKFILFVHKYVVTPIV' A
#
# COMPACT_ATOMS: atom_id res chain seq x y z
N MET A 1 -12.04 -4.89 10.39
CA MET A 1 -10.70 -5.25 9.88
C MET A 1 -10.02 -6.02 10.99
N ASP A 2 -9.54 -7.23 10.68
CA ASP A 2 -8.87 -8.12 11.65
C ASP A 2 -7.66 -7.41 12.29
N GLU A 3 -7.44 -7.61 13.59
CA GLU A 3 -6.35 -7.00 14.36
C GLU A 3 -4.97 -7.45 13.82
N LEU A 4 -4.85 -8.72 13.44
CA LEU A 4 -3.64 -9.28 12.84
C LEU A 4 -3.33 -8.63 11.48
N LEU A 5 -4.37 -8.46 10.65
CA LEU A 5 -4.23 -7.80 9.36
C LEU A 5 -3.80 -6.34 9.53
N ARG A 6 -4.39 -5.63 10.50
CA ARG A 6 -4.04 -4.24 10.79
C ARG A 6 -2.58 -4.10 11.24
N GLU A 7 -2.11 -5.00 12.09
CA GLU A 7 -0.72 -5.01 12.54
C GLU A 7 0.25 -5.30 11.38
N ALA A 8 -0.05 -6.31 10.56
CA ALA A 8 0.75 -6.67 9.40
C ALA A 8 0.83 -5.53 8.37
N VAL A 9 -0.30 -4.91 8.04
CA VAL A 9 -0.36 -3.75 7.14
C VAL A 9 0.50 -2.60 7.69
N ASN A 10 0.39 -2.29 8.98
CA ASN A 10 1.19 -1.23 9.61
C ASN A 10 2.70 -1.54 9.58
N LYS A 11 3.09 -2.78 9.86
CA LYS A 11 4.50 -3.22 9.79
C LYS A 11 5.04 -3.11 8.36
N CYS A 12 4.29 -3.63 7.37
CA CYS A 12 4.65 -3.55 5.95
C CYS A 12 4.71 -2.09 5.46
N TYR A 13 3.77 -1.25 5.86
CA TYR A 13 3.70 0.16 5.44
C TYR A 13 4.86 1.00 6.01
N LYS A 14 5.31 0.69 7.23
CA LYS A 14 6.47 1.33 7.85
C LYS A 14 7.81 0.85 7.29
N ASN A 15 7.85 -0.34 6.68
CA ASN A 15 9.06 -0.89 6.07
C ASN A 15 9.27 -0.32 4.65
N ASN A 16 10.25 0.58 4.51
CA ASN A 16 10.54 1.24 3.24
C ASN A 16 11.04 0.27 2.15
N ASP A 17 11.76 -0.79 2.51
CA ASP A 17 12.23 -1.78 1.52
C ASP A 17 11.09 -2.64 1.01
N PHE A 18 10.16 -3.02 1.88
CA PHE A 18 8.92 -3.68 1.48
C PHE A 18 8.10 -2.80 0.52
N ILE A 19 7.92 -1.52 0.87
CA ILE A 19 7.20 -0.57 0.01
C ILE A 19 7.87 -0.40 -1.35
N LYS A 20 9.21 -0.30 -1.40
CA LYS A 20 9.95 -0.25 -2.66
C LYS A 20 9.71 -1.50 -3.51
N GLN A 21 9.78 -2.69 -2.91
CA GLN A 21 9.54 -3.94 -3.62
C GLN A 21 8.10 -4.05 -4.10
N TYR A 22 7.12 -3.71 -3.24
CA TYR A 22 5.71 -3.66 -3.60
C TYR A 22 5.48 -2.75 -4.80
N ASN A 23 5.92 -1.49 -4.74
CA ASN A 23 5.80 -0.52 -5.83
C ASN A 23 6.47 -1.01 -7.12
N ARG A 24 7.61 -1.70 -7.02
CA ARG A 24 8.29 -2.29 -8.18
C ARG A 24 7.49 -3.42 -8.83
N VAL A 25 6.85 -4.28 -8.04
CA VAL A 25 6.13 -5.46 -8.54
C VAL A 25 4.73 -5.11 -9.05
N THR A 26 4.06 -4.15 -8.40
CA THR A 26 2.67 -3.79 -8.71
C THR A 26 2.52 -2.51 -9.52
N SER A 27 3.64 -1.82 -9.79
CA SER A 27 3.68 -0.49 -10.41
C SER A 27 2.93 0.59 -9.62
N SER A 28 2.60 0.34 -8.35
CA SER A 28 2.01 1.35 -7.46
C SER A 28 3.02 2.43 -7.07
N LYS A 29 2.52 3.56 -6.59
CA LYS A 29 3.33 4.72 -6.21
C LYS A 29 3.07 5.17 -4.78
N ILE A 30 2.72 4.23 -3.91
CA ILE A 30 2.47 4.50 -2.49
C ILE A 30 3.75 5.04 -1.86
N LYS A 31 3.62 6.05 -0.99
CA LYS A 31 4.75 6.70 -0.30
C LYS A 31 5.80 7.34 -1.23
N ASN A 32 5.53 7.46 -2.53
CA ASN A 32 6.45 8.10 -3.45
C ASN A 32 6.36 9.62 -3.33
N THR A 33 7.48 10.33 -3.51
CA THR A 33 7.49 11.79 -3.52
C THR A 33 6.78 12.27 -4.78
N LYS A 34 5.71 13.06 -4.62
CA LYS A 34 4.89 13.59 -5.71
C LYS A 34 4.99 15.12 -5.76
N GLN A 35 4.80 15.72 -6.93
CA GLN A 35 4.69 17.17 -7.03
C GLN A 35 3.38 17.63 -6.37
N PRO A 36 3.28 18.88 -5.89
CA PRO A 36 2.06 19.37 -5.24
C PRO A 36 0.79 19.21 -6.09
N ILE A 37 0.92 19.37 -7.41
CA ILE A 37 -0.21 19.21 -8.35
C ILE A 37 -0.71 17.77 -8.44
N ASP A 38 0.21 16.79 -8.41
CA ASP A 38 -0.15 15.37 -8.46
C ASP A 38 -0.90 14.96 -7.19
N ILE A 39 -0.52 15.52 -6.04
CA ILE A 39 -1.21 15.29 -4.76
C ILE A 39 -2.66 15.79 -4.84
N LEU A 40 -2.87 16.99 -5.38
CA LEU A 40 -4.22 17.55 -5.55
C LEU A 40 -5.08 16.72 -6.50
N ILE A 41 -4.50 16.22 -7.59
CA ILE A 41 -5.19 15.35 -8.54
C ILE A 41 -5.57 14.02 -7.87
N ASP A 42 -4.64 13.40 -7.14
CA ASP A 42 -4.87 12.13 -6.47
C ASP A 42 -5.94 12.23 -5.37
N ASP A 43 -5.98 13.35 -4.64
CA ASP A 43 -7.00 13.65 -3.63
C ASP A 43 -8.38 13.85 -4.28
N ALA A 44 -8.45 14.63 -5.36
CA ALA A 44 -9.70 14.86 -6.09
C ALA A 44 -10.25 13.60 -6.78
N THR A 45 -9.39 12.65 -7.13
CA THR A 45 -9.75 11.42 -7.85
C THR A 45 -9.81 10.17 -6.94
N GLY A 46 -9.41 10.29 -5.67
CA GLY A 46 -9.36 9.16 -4.73
C GLY A 46 -8.33 8.09 -5.09
N VAL A 47 -7.35 8.40 -5.94
CA VAL A 47 -6.34 7.44 -6.42
C VAL A 47 -5.53 6.86 -5.26
N THR A 48 -5.19 7.70 -4.27
CA THR A 48 -4.43 7.26 -3.08
C THR A 48 -5.20 6.21 -2.27
N ASP A 49 -6.51 6.37 -2.09
CA ASP A 49 -7.34 5.42 -1.34
C ASP A 49 -7.43 4.06 -2.04
N ILE A 50 -7.54 4.08 -3.37
CA ILE A 50 -7.54 2.87 -4.20
C ILE A 50 -6.19 2.15 -4.10
N GLU A 51 -5.07 2.87 -4.15
CA GLU A 51 -3.74 2.28 -3.98
C GLU A 51 -3.57 1.67 -2.58
N LEU A 52 -4.01 2.36 -1.51
CA LEU A 52 -3.96 1.85 -0.15
C LEU A 52 -4.83 0.60 0.04
N LEU A 53 -6.01 0.56 -0.58
CA LEU A 53 -6.86 -0.65 -0.60
C LEU A 53 -6.16 -1.82 -1.29
N LYS A 54 -5.55 -1.59 -2.46
CA LYS A 54 -4.75 -2.61 -3.16
C LYS A 54 -3.58 -3.12 -2.31
N PHE A 55 -2.94 -2.23 -1.56
CA PHE A 55 -1.87 -2.59 -0.65
C PHE A 55 -2.37 -3.46 0.51
N ILE A 56 -3.49 -3.09 1.15
CA ILE A 56 -4.10 -3.90 2.23
C ILE A 56 -4.44 -5.31 1.71
N LEU A 57 -5.05 -5.41 0.53
CA LEU A 57 -5.39 -6.69 -0.08
C LEU A 57 -4.15 -7.53 -0.39
N PHE A 58 -3.07 -6.90 -0.85
CA PHE A 58 -1.81 -7.57 -1.11
C PHE A 58 -1.21 -8.14 0.18
N VAL A 59 -1.12 -7.33 1.24
CA VAL A 59 -0.61 -7.76 2.55
C VAL A 59 -1.46 -8.88 3.12
N HIS A 60 -2.79 -8.77 3.01
CA HIS A 60 -3.69 -9.84 3.44
C HIS A 60 -3.37 -11.16 2.72
N LYS A 61 -3.33 -11.13 1.39
CA LYS A 61 -3.17 -12.32 0.56
C LYS A 61 -1.80 -12.99 0.65
N TYR A 62 -0.72 -12.21 0.80
CA TYR A 62 0.65 -12.74 0.66
C TYR A 62 1.49 -12.70 1.93
N VAL A 63 1.05 -11.97 2.98
CA VAL A 63 1.76 -11.87 4.26
C VAL A 63 0.96 -12.53 5.38
N VAL A 64 -0.34 -12.24 5.47
CA VAL A 64 -1.19 -12.71 6.59
C VAL A 64 -1.79 -14.08 6.32
N THR A 65 -2.24 -14.34 5.10
CA THR A 65 -2.65 -15.68 4.67
C THR A 65 -1.45 -16.35 4.00
N PRO A 66 -0.55 -17.03 4.73
CA PRO A 66 0.40 -17.90 4.07
C PRO A 66 -0.43 -18.98 3.37
N ILE A 67 -0.22 -19.12 2.08
CA ILE A 67 -0.77 -20.23 1.29
C ILE A 67 -0.34 -21.52 2.01
N VAL A 68 -1.32 -22.26 2.53
CA VAL A 68 -1.17 -23.66 2.93
C VAL A 68 -0.91 -24.49 1.67
#